data_AF-A0A7V0YEY4-F1
#
_entry.id   AF-A0A7V0YEY4-F1
#
_cell.length_a   1.000
_cell.length_b   1.000
_cell.length_c   1.000
_cell.angle_alpha   90.00
_cell.angle_beta   90.00
_cell.angle_gamma   90.00
#
_symmetry.space_group_name_H-M   'P 1'
#
loop_
_entity.id
_entity.type
_entity.pdbx_description
1 polymer ?
#
loop_
_entity_poly.entity_id
_entity_poly.type
_entity_poly.pdbx_seq_one_letter_code
_entity_poly.pdbx_strand_id
1 'polypeptide(L)' 'MAKVSIIGAGQVGATCAYTLLKNNVADIVLVDVVEGLARGKALDMMQAGAIEGY' A
#
# COMPACT_ATOMS: atom_id res chain seq x y z
N MET A 1 -13.11 -9.90 -1.51
CA MET A 1 -11.98 -9.28 -2.24
C MET A 1 -10.73 -10.08 -1.92
N ALA A 2 -9.77 -10.18 -2.85
CA ALA A 2 -8.51 -10.87 -2.56
C ALA A 2 -7.69 -10.03 -1.56
N LYS A 3 -6.84 -10.68 -0.74
CA LYS A 3 -5.96 -10.00 0.21
C LYS A 3 -4.51 -10.32 -0.12
N VAL A 4 -3.68 -9.30 -0.27
CA VAL A 4 -2.27 -9.43 -0.66
C VAL A 4 -1.39 -8.84 0.44
N SER A 5 -0.41 -9.63 0.89
CA SER A 5 0.62 -9.14 1.81
C SER A 5 1.89 -8.81 1.02
N ILE A 6 2.43 -7.61 1.23
CA ILE A 6 3.68 -7.14 0.64
C ILE A 6 4.69 -7.00 1.78
N ILE A 7 5.78 -7.77 1.70
CA ILE A 7 6.88 -7.74 2.68
C ILE A 7 7.99 -6.86 2.10
N GLY A 8 8.21 -5.71 2.74
CA GLY A 8 9.09 -4.62 2.29
C GLY A 8 8.29 -3.42 1.79
N ALA A 9 8.36 -2.30 2.50
CA ALA A 9 7.76 -1.01 2.22
C ALA A 9 8.72 0.00 1.58
N GLY A 10 9.85 -0.49 1.02
CA GLY A 10 10.74 0.29 0.16
C GLY A 10 10.06 0.74 -1.14
N GLN A 11 10.83 1.39 -2.03
CA GLN A 11 10.27 2.01 -3.24
C GLN A 11 9.45 1.03 -4.11
N VAL A 12 9.96 -0.19 -4.33
CA VAL A 12 9.30 -1.21 -5.14
C VAL A 12 8.02 -1.72 -4.47
N GLY A 13 8.09 -2.10 -3.19
CA GLY A 13 6.93 -2.64 -2.48
C GLY A 13 5.83 -1.60 -2.30
N ALA A 14 6.18 -0.35 -2.01
CA ALA A 14 5.23 0.76 -1.94
C ALA A 14 4.56 1.03 -3.30
N THR A 15 5.33 1.02 -4.39
CA THR A 15 4.77 1.21 -5.75
C THR A 15 3.86 0.05 -6.15
N CYS A 16 4.23 -1.19 -5.80
CA CYS A 16 3.39 -2.37 -6.01
C CYS A 16 2.06 -2.24 -5.25
N ALA A 17 2.11 -1.90 -3.96
CA ALA A 17 0.92 -1.66 -3.13
C ALA A 17 0.02 -0.59 -3.74
N TYR A 18 0.57 0.57 -4.09
CA TYR A 18 -0.17 1.68 -4.69
C TYR A 18 -0.80 1.29 -6.04
N THR A 19 -0.08 0.54 -6.88
CA THR A 19 -0.61 0.11 -8.18
C THR A 19 -1.77 -0.86 -8.01
N LEU A 20 -1.70 -1.80 -7.06
CA LEU A 20 -2.79 -2.72 -6.79
C LEU A 20 -4.03 -2.00 -6.23
N LEU A 21 -3.83 -1.02 -5.34
CA LEU A 21 -4.89 -0.17 -4.80
C LEU A 21 -5.56 0.65 -5.92
N LYS A 22 -4.78 1.37 -6.71
CA LYS A 22 -5.26 2.20 -7.83
C LYS A 22 -6.09 1.42 -8.86
N ASN A 23 -5.80 0.13 -9.03
CA ASN A 23 -6.52 -0.76 -9.93
C ASN A 23 -7.61 -1.59 -9.23
N ASN A 24 -7.94 -1.31 -7.97
CA ASN A 24 -8.95 -2.01 -7.17
C ASN A 24 -8.78 -3.55 -7.16
N VAL A 25 -7.53 -4.03 -7.14
CA VAL A 25 -7.22 -5.47 -7.31
C VAL A 25 -7.43 -6.26 -6.02
N ALA A 26 -7.00 -5.72 -4.88
CA ALA A 26 -6.96 -6.43 -3.61
C ALA A 26 -6.84 -5.49 -2.40
N ASP A 27 -7.24 -6.01 -1.24
CA ASP A 27 -6.92 -5.40 0.06
C ASP A 27 -5.44 -5.65 0.39
N ILE A 28 -4.71 -4.60 0.76
CA ILE A 28 -3.26 -4.67 0.95
C ILE A 28 -2.87 -4.69 2.43
N VAL A 29 -1.94 -5.58 2.78
CA VAL A 29 -1.18 -5.56 4.04
C VAL A 29 0.28 -5.26 3.73
N LEU A 30 0.81 -4.16 4.26
CA LEU A 30 2.20 -3.76 4.07
C LEU A 30 2.99 -3.99 5.37
N VAL A 31 4.11 -4.69 5.26
CA VAL A 31 4.97 -5.05 6.41
C VAL A 31 6.40 -4.58 6.12
N ASP A 32 7.07 -3.99 7.11
CA ASP A 32 8.50 -3.65 7.02
C ASP A 32 9.14 -3.78 8.41
N VAL A 33 10.46 -4.00 8.43
CA VAL A 33 11.27 -4.04 9.66
C VAL A 33 11.57 -2.63 10.18
N VAL A 34 11.59 -1.63 9.31
CA VAL A 34 11.79 -0.24 9.68
C VAL A 34 10.51 0.29 10.31
N GLU A 35 10.60 0.61 11.60
CA GLU A 35 9.46 1.11 12.38
C GLU A 35 8.81 2.32 11.70
N GLY A 36 7.47 2.29 11.61
CA GLY A 36 6.68 3.38 11.04
C GLY A 36 6.72 3.50 9.51
N LEU A 37 7.66 2.86 8.80
CA LEU A 37 7.77 3.01 7.34
C LEU A 37 6.52 2.50 6.61
N ALA A 38 6.11 1.26 6.89
CA ALA A 38 4.91 0.68 6.30
C ALA A 38 3.64 1.48 6.65
N ARG A 39 3.55 1.98 7.89
CA ARG A 39 2.43 2.83 8.35
C ARG A 39 2.39 4.16 7.59
N GLY A 40 3.54 4.82 7.42
CA GLY A 40 3.63 6.08 6.70
C GLY A 40 3.23 5.93 5.23
N LYS A 41 3.71 4.87 4.57
CA LYS A 41 3.33 4.55 3.18
C LYS A 41 1.84 4.22 3.04
N ALA A 42 1.28 3.47 3.99
CA ALA A 42 -0.16 3.17 3.99
C ALA A 42 -0.99 4.45 4.18
N LEU A 43 -0.61 5.33 5.10
CA LEU A 43 -1.31 6.60 5.33
C LEU A 43 -1.30 7.49 4.07
N ASP A 44 -0.14 7.62 3.42
CA ASP A 44 0.04 8.35 2.16
C ASP A 44 -0.91 7.81 1.07
N MET A 45 -0.95 6.49 0.88
CA MET A 45 -1.86 5.86 -0.07
C MET A 45 -3.34 6.03 0.28
N MET A 46 -3.72 6.01 1.56
CA MET A 46 -5.11 6.23 1.98
C MET A 46 -5.56 7.67 1.74
N GLN A 47 -4.67 8.65 1.95
CA GLN A 47 -4.94 10.05 1.65
C GLN A 47 -5.09 10.28 0.14
N ALA A 48 -4.29 9.60 -0.69
CA ALA A 48 -4.44 9.63 -2.15
C ALA A 48 -5.74 8.95 -2.63
N GLY A 49 -6.20 7.89 -1.96
CA GLY A 49 -7.41 7.15 -2.32
C GLY A 49 -8.67 8.02 -2.41
N ALA A 50 -8.77 9.06 -1.56
CA ALA A 50 -9.88 10.02 -1.61
C ALA A 50 -10.01 10.78 -2.95
N ILE A 51 -8.89 10.92 -3.69
CA ILE A 51 -8.85 11.58 -5.00
C ILE A 51 -8.83 10.54 -6.13
N GLU A 52 -8.08 9.47 -5.97
CA GLU A 52 -7.89 8.44 -7.00
C GLU A 52 -9.09 7.47 -7.12
N GLY A 53 -9.96 7.40 -6.10
CA GLY A 53 -11.21 6.64 -6.16
C GLY A 53 -11.06 5.14 -5.92
N TYR A 54 -10.15 4.76 -5.02
CA TYR A 54 -10.01 3.40 -4.51
C TYR A 54 -10.12 3.37 -2.97
#